data_AF-A0A7G6T4L6-F1
#
_entry.id   AF-A0A7G6T4L6-F1
#
_cell.length_a   1.000
_cell.length_b   1.000
_cell.length_c   1.000
_cell.angle_alpha   90.00
_cell.angle_beta   90.00
_cell.angle_gamma   90.00
#
_symmetry.space_group_name_H-M   'P 1'
#
loop_
_entity.id
_entity.type
_entity.pdbx_description
1 polymer ?
#
loop_
_entity_poly.entity_id
_entity_poly.type
_entity_poly.pdbx_seq_one_letter_code
_entity_poly.pdbx_strand_id
1 'polypeptide(L)'
;MTFEEFFIELEQGRMLDARKGGLVIGRSGPDDDIPMYRHFGKGIFEVVGLMQGGEFIVSKLATEKHREWLEEINQEKGERPAALALGHSPVTSVINTNLLPEWGGLWISHQFVVNRFATAKWLDELQWRNATANRDNVAGQFIR
;
A
#
# COMPACT_ATOMS: atom_id res chain seq x y z
N MET A 1 -16.93 -2.18 -11.27
CA MET A 1 -17.77 -1.68 -10.17
C MET A 1 -18.15 -0.24 -10.49
N THR A 2 -19.43 0.11 -10.41
CA THR A 2 -19.88 1.49 -10.61
C THR A 2 -19.46 2.37 -9.42
N PHE A 3 -19.57 3.68 -9.58
CA PHE A 3 -19.26 4.65 -8.53
C PHE A 3 -20.13 4.40 -7.29
N GLU A 4 -21.44 4.21 -7.48
CA GLU A 4 -22.38 3.96 -6.39
C GLU A 4 -22.07 2.66 -5.65
N GLU A 5 -21.87 1.56 -6.39
CA GLU A 5 -21.46 0.28 -5.81
C GLU A 5 -20.18 0.43 -4.98
N PHE A 6 -19.18 1.14 -5.51
CA PHE A 6 -17.91 1.32 -4.82
C PHE A 6 -18.05 2.03 -3.48
N PHE A 7 -18.84 3.09 -3.41
CA PHE A 7 -19.05 3.81 -2.16
C PHE A 7 -19.89 3.02 -1.15
N ILE A 8 -20.83 2.18 -1.62
CA ILE A 8 -21.54 1.22 -0.77
C ILE A 8 -20.54 0.22 -0.14
N GLU A 9 -19.63 -0.35 -0.94
CA GLU A 9 -18.59 -1.27 -0.46
C GLU A 9 -17.65 -0.60 0.55
N LEU A 10 -17.30 0.68 0.31
CA LEU A 10 -16.47 1.50 1.19
C LEU A 10 -17.18 1.77 2.54
N GLU A 11 -18.45 2.17 2.52
CA GLU A 11 -19.24 2.41 3.74
C GLU A 11 -19.46 1.13 4.56
N GLN A 12 -19.56 -0.02 3.89
CA GLN A 12 -19.72 -1.32 4.55
C GLN A 12 -18.39 -1.91 5.02
N GLY A 13 -17.28 -1.18 4.91
CA GLY A 13 -15.95 -1.59 5.39
C GLY A 13 -15.33 -2.72 4.58
N ARG A 14 -15.84 -2.99 3.37
CA ARG A 14 -15.29 -3.99 2.44
C ARG A 14 -14.23 -3.42 1.51
N MET A 15 -14.05 -2.09 1.52
CA MET A 15 -12.97 -1.40 0.85
C MET A 15 -12.15 -0.61 1.88
N LEU A 16 -10.82 -0.70 1.81
CA LEU A 16 -9.94 0.13 2.63
C LEU A 16 -9.25 1.20 1.78
N ASP A 17 -9.22 2.44 2.25
CA ASP A 17 -8.48 3.51 1.58
C ASP A 17 -6.97 3.34 1.79
N ALA A 18 -6.28 2.87 0.75
CA ALA A 18 -4.84 2.63 0.74
C ALA A 18 -4.04 3.76 0.07
N ARG A 19 -4.68 4.88 -0.31
CA ARG A 19 -4.06 5.98 -1.07
C ARG A 19 -2.89 6.67 -0.38
N LYS A 20 -2.89 6.67 0.95
CA LYS A 20 -1.80 7.21 1.79
C LYS A 20 -0.57 6.29 1.85
N GLY A 21 -0.68 5.07 1.33
CA GLY A 21 0.37 4.07 1.45
C GLY A 21 0.49 3.50 2.86
N GLY A 22 1.26 2.44 2.97
CA GLY A 22 1.45 1.71 4.21
C GLY A 22 1.82 0.24 3.99
N LEU A 23 2.21 -0.40 5.07
CA LEU A 23 2.44 -1.84 5.11
C LEU A 23 1.09 -2.56 5.11
N VAL A 24 0.88 -3.47 4.16
CA VAL A 24 -0.30 -4.31 4.12
C VAL A 24 -0.05 -5.57 4.94
N ILE A 25 -0.93 -5.85 5.90
CA ILE A 25 -0.88 -7.06 6.74
C ILE A 25 -2.17 -7.87 6.58
N GLY A 26 -2.07 -9.17 6.85
CA GLY A 26 -3.12 -10.14 6.58
C GLY A 26 -3.08 -10.66 5.14
N ARG A 27 -3.76 -11.78 4.89
CA ARG A 27 -3.89 -12.38 3.55
C ARG A 27 -2.55 -12.55 2.81
N SER A 28 -1.63 -13.28 3.44
CA SER A 28 -0.25 -13.49 2.95
C SER A 28 -0.04 -14.87 2.29
N GLY A 29 -1.12 -15.62 2.10
CA GLY A 29 -1.12 -16.91 1.41
C GLY A 29 -1.14 -16.74 -0.11
N PRO A 30 -0.68 -17.75 -0.87
CA PRO A 30 -0.69 -17.72 -2.34
C PRO A 30 -2.11 -17.70 -2.93
N ASP A 31 -3.11 -18.15 -2.19
CA ASP A 31 -4.52 -18.19 -2.61
C ASP A 31 -5.34 -17.01 -2.02
N ASP A 32 -4.66 -16.04 -1.39
CA ASP A 32 -5.31 -15.02 -0.58
C ASP A 32 -4.99 -13.60 -1.09
N ASP A 33 -5.03 -13.43 -2.40
CA ASP A 33 -4.74 -12.15 -3.03
C ASP A 33 -5.80 -11.09 -2.69
N ILE A 34 -5.33 -9.87 -2.46
CA ILE A 34 -6.14 -8.70 -2.14
C ILE A 34 -6.32 -7.87 -3.42
N PRO A 35 -7.55 -7.72 -3.94
CA PRO A 35 -7.79 -6.91 -5.13
C PRO A 35 -7.51 -5.43 -4.89
N MET A 36 -6.86 -4.78 -5.85
CA MET A 36 -6.63 -3.34 -5.85
C MET A 36 -7.55 -2.64 -6.85
N TYR A 37 -8.39 -1.73 -6.35
CA TYR A 37 -9.37 -0.99 -7.14
C TYR A 37 -8.91 0.44 -7.43
N ARG A 38 -9.09 0.87 -8.67
CA ARG A 38 -8.78 2.23 -9.11
C ARG A 38 -9.92 2.82 -9.91
N HIS A 39 -10.19 4.11 -9.72
CA HIS A 39 -11.12 4.87 -10.54
C HIS A 39 -10.54 5.06 -11.96
N PHE A 40 -11.25 4.59 -12.99
CA PHE A 40 -10.84 4.66 -14.39
C PHE A 40 -11.55 5.79 -15.17
N GLY A 41 -12.38 6.58 -14.48
CA GLY A 41 -13.21 7.62 -15.09
C GLY A 41 -14.62 7.12 -15.42
N LYS A 42 -15.50 8.05 -15.83
CA LYS A 42 -16.92 7.78 -16.13
C LYS A 42 -17.68 7.08 -14.99
N GLY A 43 -17.23 7.24 -13.75
CA GLY A 43 -17.85 6.61 -12.58
C GLY A 43 -17.62 5.10 -12.50
N ILE A 44 -16.50 4.58 -13.02
CA ILE A 44 -16.17 3.16 -12.98
C ILE A 44 -14.88 2.93 -12.18
N PHE A 45 -14.90 1.93 -11.31
CA PHE A 45 -13.76 1.36 -10.62
C PHE A 45 -13.45 -0.03 -11.17
N GLU A 46 -12.17 -0.25 -11.44
CA GLU A 46 -11.64 -1.50 -12.00
C GLU A 46 -10.57 -2.08 -11.09
N VAL A 47 -10.46 -3.41 -11.11
CA VAL A 47 -9.32 -4.12 -10.51
C VAL A 47 -8.12 -3.92 -11.42
N VAL A 48 -7.06 -3.32 -10.88
CA VAL A 48 -5.84 -3.00 -11.64
C VAL A 48 -4.65 -3.85 -11.24
N GLY A 49 -4.83 -4.73 -10.26
CA GLY A 49 -3.82 -5.66 -9.80
C GLY A 49 -4.28 -6.41 -8.56
N LEU A 50 -3.46 -7.37 -8.18
CA LEU A 50 -3.57 -8.15 -6.96
C LEU A 50 -2.34 -7.87 -6.11
N MET A 51 -2.50 -8.00 -4.79
CA MET A 51 -1.40 -7.82 -3.86
C MET A 51 -1.53 -8.76 -2.66
N GLN A 52 -0.44 -8.97 -1.94
CA GLN A 52 -0.37 -9.89 -0.82
C GLN A 52 0.03 -9.18 0.47
N GLY A 53 -0.36 -9.77 1.59
CA GLY A 53 0.17 -9.40 2.90
C GLY A 53 1.69 -9.45 2.93
N GLY A 54 2.29 -8.41 3.50
CA GLY A 54 3.72 -8.21 3.59
C GLY A 54 4.30 -7.29 2.50
N GLU A 55 3.49 -6.88 1.52
CA GLU A 55 3.84 -5.85 0.55
C GLU A 55 3.57 -4.45 1.12
N PHE A 56 4.25 -3.45 0.53
CA PHE A 56 4.12 -2.06 0.95
C PHE A 56 3.60 -1.19 -0.19
N ILE A 57 2.53 -0.44 0.08
CA ILE A 57 1.99 0.55 -0.86
C ILE A 57 2.68 1.88 -0.59
N VAL A 58 3.32 2.45 -1.60
CA VAL A 58 3.97 3.76 -1.51
C VAL A 58 3.00 4.82 -2.06
N SER A 59 2.72 5.87 -1.29
CA SER A 59 1.84 6.96 -1.71
C SER A 59 2.25 7.54 -3.06
N LYS A 60 1.30 8.15 -3.78
CA LYS A 60 1.56 8.72 -5.12
C LYS A 60 2.75 9.69 -5.11
N LEU A 61 2.81 10.58 -4.13
CA LEU A 61 3.88 11.58 -4.03
C LEU A 61 5.25 10.95 -3.75
N ALA A 62 5.30 9.98 -2.83
CA ALA A 62 6.55 9.25 -2.57
C ALA A 62 6.98 8.39 -3.77
N THR A 63 6.01 7.83 -4.49
CA THR A 63 6.24 7.07 -5.73
C THR A 63 6.89 7.96 -6.80
N GLU A 64 6.35 9.16 -7.03
CA GLU A 64 6.89 10.09 -8.01
C GLU A 64 8.29 10.58 -7.61
N LYS A 65 8.51 10.88 -6.32
CA LYS A 65 9.78 11.39 -5.81
C LYS A 65 10.92 10.36 -5.78
N HIS A 66 10.60 9.09 -5.58
CA HIS A 66 11.59 8.03 -5.31
C HIS A 66 11.52 6.87 -6.30
N ARG A 67 10.94 7.08 -7.50
CA ARG A 67 10.68 6.04 -8.49
C ARG A 67 11.88 5.15 -8.80
N GLU A 68 13.03 5.74 -9.10
CA GLU A 68 14.24 4.98 -9.46
C GLU A 68 14.68 4.03 -8.33
N TRP A 69 14.74 4.56 -7.10
CA TRP A 69 15.09 3.75 -5.93
C TRP A 69 14.06 2.65 -5.66
N LEU A 70 12.77 2.94 -5.84
CA LEU A 70 11.70 1.95 -5.69
C LEU A 70 11.85 0.82 -6.72
N GLU A 71 12.14 1.15 -7.98
CA GLU A 71 12.34 0.17 -9.05
C GLU A 71 13.58 -0.71 -8.80
N GLU A 72 14.64 -0.13 -8.24
CA GLU A 72 15.87 -0.84 -7.84
C GLU A 72 15.59 -1.86 -6.72
N ILE A 73 15.03 -1.42 -5.58
CA ILE A 73 14.78 -2.33 -4.46
C ILE A 73 13.71 -3.37 -4.80
N ASN A 74 12.79 -3.08 -5.73
CA ASN A 74 11.73 -4.02 -6.09
C ASN A 74 12.25 -5.21 -6.93
N GLN A 75 13.54 -5.26 -7.25
CA GLN A 75 14.21 -6.43 -7.80
C GLN A 75 14.62 -7.47 -6.74
N GLU A 76 14.50 -7.14 -5.46
CA GLU A 76 14.84 -8.06 -4.36
C GLU A 76 14.00 -9.34 -4.45
N LYS A 77 14.68 -10.48 -4.30
CA LYS A 77 14.11 -11.83 -4.31
C LYS A 77 14.69 -12.60 -3.13
N GLY A 78 13.93 -13.56 -2.60
CA GLY A 78 14.45 -14.42 -1.55
C GLY A 78 13.41 -15.39 -1.03
N GLU A 79 13.78 -16.06 0.06
CA GLU A 79 12.84 -16.86 0.83
C GLU A 79 11.85 -15.94 1.55
N ARG A 80 10.62 -16.45 1.75
CA ARG A 80 9.58 -15.73 2.47
C ARG A 80 10.09 -15.40 3.87
N PRO A 81 10.13 -14.11 4.27
CA PRO A 81 10.51 -13.74 5.64
C PRO A 81 9.59 -14.45 6.64
N ALA A 82 10.17 -15.09 7.66
CA ALA A 82 9.41 -15.87 8.65
C ALA A 82 8.37 -15.02 9.40
N ALA A 83 8.67 -13.75 9.64
CA ALA A 83 7.74 -12.71 10.06
C ALA A 83 8.35 -11.34 9.77
N LEU A 84 7.54 -10.39 9.31
CA LEU A 84 7.91 -8.98 9.37
C LEU A 84 7.91 -8.57 10.84
N ALA A 85 9.08 -8.22 11.38
CA ALA A 85 9.14 -7.60 12.69
C ALA A 85 8.43 -6.24 12.58
N LEU A 86 7.17 -6.19 13.03
CA LEU A 86 6.43 -4.94 13.15
C LEU A 86 7.06 -4.12 14.28
N GLY A 87 8.10 -3.35 13.94
CA GLY A 87 8.65 -2.34 14.82
C GLY A 87 7.62 -1.23 15.03
N HIS A 88 7.51 -0.71 16.25
CA HIS A 88 6.77 0.51 16.50
C HIS A 88 7.51 1.68 15.85
N SER A 89 7.11 2.06 14.64
CA SER A 89 7.58 3.30 14.03
C SER A 89 6.49 4.37 14.13
N PRO A 90 6.82 5.59 14.60
CA PRO A 90 5.86 6.68 14.80
C PRO A 90 5.26 7.20 13.49
N VAL A 91 5.75 6.72 12.34
CA VAL A 91 5.30 7.10 11.00
C VAL A 91 4.71 5.91 10.22
N THR A 92 4.58 4.74 10.84
CA THR A 92 4.05 3.55 10.16
C THR A 92 2.55 3.70 9.91
N SER A 93 2.15 3.67 8.65
CA SER A 93 0.77 3.40 8.25
C SER A 93 0.63 1.90 8.01
N VAL A 94 -0.29 1.23 8.73
CA VAL A 94 -0.59 -0.20 8.57
C VAL A 94 -1.99 -0.34 7.99
N ILE A 95 -2.13 -1.15 6.95
CA ILE A 95 -3.39 -1.49 6.31
C ILE A 95 -3.70 -2.95 6.66
N ASN A 96 -4.60 -3.17 7.61
CA ASN A 96 -4.95 -4.50 8.08
C ASN A 96 -6.11 -5.08 7.28
N THR A 97 -5.82 -6.16 6.54
CA THR A 97 -6.78 -6.82 5.63
C THR A 97 -7.33 -8.13 6.17
N ASN A 98 -6.98 -8.54 7.40
CA ASN A 98 -7.43 -9.82 7.97
C ASN A 98 -8.95 -9.94 8.12
N LEU A 99 -9.67 -8.82 8.21
CA LEU A 99 -11.13 -8.79 8.38
C LEU A 99 -11.85 -8.41 7.08
N LEU A 100 -11.14 -8.27 5.97
CA LEU A 100 -11.79 -8.09 4.69
C LEU A 100 -12.48 -9.39 4.28
N PRO A 101 -13.76 -9.33 3.83
CA PRO A 101 -14.43 -10.49 3.29
C PRO A 101 -13.78 -10.94 1.97
N GLU A 102 -14.19 -12.11 1.51
CA GLU A 102 -13.92 -12.55 0.14
C GLU A 102 -14.38 -11.44 -0.83
N TRP A 103 -13.50 -10.98 -1.72
CA TRP A 103 -13.68 -9.82 -2.62
C TRP A 103 -13.58 -8.42 -2.00
N GLY A 104 -13.38 -8.31 -0.69
CA GLY A 104 -12.95 -7.06 -0.07
C GLY A 104 -11.56 -6.65 -0.56
N GLY A 105 -11.34 -5.35 -0.76
CA GLY A 105 -10.16 -4.86 -1.46
C GLY A 105 -9.62 -3.52 -0.97
N LEU A 106 -8.59 -3.06 -1.70
CA LEU A 106 -7.93 -1.80 -1.41
C LEU A 106 -8.22 -0.77 -2.49
N TRP A 107 -8.61 0.42 -2.04
CA TRP A 107 -8.72 1.57 -2.92
C TRP A 107 -7.36 2.22 -3.13
N ILE A 108 -6.94 2.26 -4.40
CA ILE A 108 -5.70 2.90 -4.83
C ILE A 108 -5.93 3.94 -5.94
N SER A 109 -4.87 4.64 -6.26
CA SER A 109 -4.71 5.56 -7.39
C SER A 109 -3.51 5.13 -8.24
N HIS A 110 -2.39 5.85 -8.20
CA HIS A 110 -1.17 5.57 -8.96
C HIS A 110 0.02 5.27 -8.05
N GLN A 111 -0.24 4.60 -6.92
CA GLN A 111 0.79 4.17 -5.99
C GLN A 111 1.68 3.07 -6.58
N PHE A 112 2.93 3.02 -6.15
CA PHE A 112 3.84 1.91 -6.39
C PHE A 112 3.64 0.84 -5.31
N VAL A 113 3.66 -0.44 -5.70
CA VAL A 113 3.63 -1.57 -4.76
C VAL A 113 5.03 -2.17 -4.69
N VAL A 114 5.60 -2.17 -3.49
CA VAL A 114 6.88 -2.78 -3.20
C VAL A 114 6.63 -4.22 -2.73
N ASN A 115 7.30 -5.15 -3.39
CA ASN A 115 7.17 -6.57 -3.13
C ASN A 115 7.61 -6.92 -1.71
N ARG A 116 7.10 -8.02 -1.18
CA ARG A 116 7.31 -8.44 0.21
C ARG A 116 8.76 -8.66 0.63
N PHE A 117 9.65 -9.03 -0.30
CA PHE A 117 11.07 -9.26 -0.01
C PHE A 117 11.79 -7.93 0.20
N ALA A 118 11.55 -6.99 -0.71
CA ALA A 118 12.02 -5.62 -0.59
C ALA A 118 11.43 -4.94 0.65
N THR A 119 10.13 -5.12 0.90
CA THR A 119 9.48 -4.59 2.10
C THR A 119 10.12 -5.11 3.38
N ALA A 120 10.43 -6.40 3.49
CA ALA A 120 11.05 -6.95 4.69
C ALA A 120 12.47 -6.44 4.96
N LYS A 121 13.21 -6.10 3.91
CA LYS A 121 14.57 -5.56 4.03
C LYS A 121 14.59 -4.05 4.27
N TRP A 122 13.65 -3.32 3.67
CA TRP A 122 13.68 -1.85 3.57
C TRP A 122 12.53 -1.15 4.30
N LEU A 123 11.83 -1.84 5.20
CA LEU A 123 10.60 -1.34 5.83
C LEU A 123 10.75 0.07 6.44
N ASP A 124 11.81 0.29 7.22
CA ASP A 124 12.02 1.58 7.90
C ASP A 124 12.23 2.73 6.89
N GLU A 125 13.00 2.47 5.84
CA GLU A 125 13.28 3.46 4.79
C GLU A 125 12.03 3.73 3.95
N LEU A 126 11.25 2.70 3.61
CA LEU A 126 9.96 2.82 2.93
C LEU A 126 8.99 3.69 3.72
N GLN A 127 8.87 3.45 5.03
CA GLN A 127 8.01 4.24 5.91
C GLN A 127 8.46 5.69 5.98
N TRP A 128 9.76 5.92 6.17
CA TRP A 128 10.32 7.27 6.26
C TRP A 128 10.11 8.06 4.97
N ARG A 129 10.40 7.48 3.81
CA ARG A 129 10.18 8.10 2.49
C ARG A 129 8.70 8.37 2.23
N ASN A 130 7.83 7.41 2.57
CA ASN A 130 6.40 7.57 2.38
C ASN A 130 5.84 8.71 3.25
N ALA A 131 6.28 8.81 4.51
CA ALA A 131 5.82 9.84 5.45
C ALA A 131 6.35 11.24 5.11
N THR A 132 7.58 11.34 4.60
CA THR A 132 8.25 12.62 4.34
C THR A 132 7.95 13.20 2.96
N ALA A 133 7.50 12.40 1.99
CA ALA A 133 7.15 12.91 0.66
C ALA A 133 6.04 13.98 0.66
N ASN A 134 5.17 13.98 1.68
CA ASN A 134 4.14 15.02 1.86
C ASN A 134 4.69 16.31 2.50
N ARG A 135 5.83 16.27 3.19
CA ARG A 135 6.35 17.42 3.96
C ARG A 135 6.96 18.49 3.06
N ASP A 136 7.48 18.14 1.89
CA ASP A 136 8.10 19.14 1.01
C ASP A 136 7.09 20.03 0.27
N ASN A 137 5.79 19.69 0.31
CA ASN A 137 4.70 20.56 -0.18
C ASN A 137 4.14 21.49 0.91
N VAL A 138 4.59 21.35 2.16
CA VAL A 138 4.27 22.27 3.25
C VAL A 138 5.58 22.70 3.87
N ALA A 139 6.11 23.85 3.45
CA ALA A 139 7.23 24.50 4.13
C ALA A 139 6.96 24.50 5.65
N GLY A 140 7.68 23.65 6.40
CA GLY A 140 7.34 23.41 7.80
C GLY A 140 8.06 22.23 8.45
N GLN A 141 9.34 22.46 8.79
CA GLN A 141 10.07 21.90 9.93
C GLN A 141 9.73 20.48 10.43
N PHE A 142 10.62 19.53 10.13
CA PHE A 142 11.17 18.67 11.18
C PHE A 142 12.68 18.64 11.01
N ILE A 143 13.38 19.44 11.81
CA ILE A 143 14.83 19.40 11.97
C ILE A 143 15.14 18.16 12.83
N ARG A 144 16.15 17.39 12.40
CA ARG A 144 16.70 16.25 13.16
C ARG A 144 17.32 16.70 14.48
#